data_AF-A0A8T0DL93-F1
#
_entry.id   AF-A0A8T0DL93-F1
#
_cell.length_a   1.000
_cell.length_b   1.000
_cell.length_c   1.000
_cell.angle_alpha   90.00
_cell.angle_beta   90.00
_cell.angle_gamma   90.00
#
_symmetry.space_group_name_H-M   'P 1'
#
loop_
_entity.id
_entity.type
_entity.pdbx_description
1 polymer ?
#
loop_
_entity_poly.entity_id
_entity_poly.type
_entity_poly.pdbx_seq_one_letter_code
_entity_poly.pdbx_strand_id
1 'polypeptide(L)'
;MAHVFGSLFGATPLIKLSPKKTWADFIGGGLATLFFGVLLSAVLVQFNSFVCPLEWNDVIDAVTTSFTRNRVFMPNTYNVSKWLFMIPFRQFTWYPFLWHSLVIALYTSVVGPFGGLIASAFKRAFRIKDFGDFLRTRRRCGSV
;
A
#
# COMPACT_ATOMS: atom_id res chain seq x y z
N MET A 1 -1.47 8.82 -9.18
CA MET A 1 -2.86 8.33 -9.20
C MET A 1 -3.92 9.38 -8.89
N ALA A 2 -3.60 10.52 -8.24
CA ALA A 2 -4.59 11.55 -7.87
C ALA A 2 -5.10 12.46 -9.02
N HIS A 3 -4.58 12.32 -10.24
CA HIS A 3 -4.97 13.17 -11.39
C HIS A 3 -5.81 12.47 -12.46
N VAL A 4 -5.99 11.15 -12.38
CA VAL A 4 -6.72 10.38 -13.42
C VAL A 4 -8.19 10.18 -13.04
N PHE A 5 -8.51 10.11 -11.75
CA PHE A 5 -9.89 9.90 -11.27
C PHE A 5 -10.59 11.16 -10.75
N GLY A 6 -9.89 12.30 -10.65
CA GLY A 6 -10.44 13.55 -10.12
C GLY A 6 -11.28 14.38 -11.10
N SER A 7 -11.31 14.06 -12.40
CA SER A 7 -12.06 14.84 -13.40
C SER A 7 -13.46 14.30 -13.75
N LEU A 8 -13.86 13.14 -13.22
CA LEU A 8 -15.08 12.44 -13.63
C LEU A 8 -16.16 12.35 -12.55
N PHE A 9 -15.86 12.61 -11.27
CA PHE A 9 -16.85 12.56 -10.20
C PHE A 9 -16.83 13.85 -9.37
N GLY A 10 -17.99 14.52 -9.34
CA GLY A 10 -18.18 15.89 -8.86
C GLY A 10 -17.59 16.19 -7.48
N ALA A 11 -17.11 17.43 -7.35
CA ALA A 11 -16.42 17.95 -6.18
C ALA A 11 -17.35 18.11 -4.97
N THR A 12 -17.39 17.12 -4.09
CA THR A 12 -17.84 17.29 -2.69
C THR A 12 -16.62 17.47 -1.78
N PRO A 13 -16.36 18.69 -1.27
CA PRO A 13 -15.20 18.97 -0.43
C PRO A 13 -15.39 18.37 0.98
N LEU A 14 -14.39 17.64 1.46
CA LEU A 14 -14.50 16.90 2.73
C LEU A 14 -14.22 17.72 4.00
N ILE A 15 -13.56 18.89 3.90
CA ILE A 15 -13.22 19.74 5.07
C ILE A 15 -12.88 21.17 4.63
N LYS A 16 -13.39 22.20 5.33
CA LYS A 16 -13.13 23.63 5.04
C LYS A 16 -11.66 24.06 5.20
N LEU A 17 -10.83 23.23 5.82
CA LEU A 17 -9.40 23.47 6.02
C LEU A 17 -8.56 23.13 4.78
N SER A 18 -9.08 22.31 3.86
CA SER A 18 -8.36 21.88 2.65
C SER A 18 -9.33 21.77 1.46
N PRO A 19 -9.62 22.90 0.78
CA PRO A 19 -10.63 22.97 -0.28
C PRO A 19 -10.25 22.26 -1.59
N LYS A 20 -9.09 21.59 -1.65
CA LYS A 20 -8.57 20.91 -2.85
C LYS A 20 -8.62 19.37 -2.79
N LYS A 21 -9.06 18.75 -1.68
CA LYS A 21 -9.17 17.29 -1.57
C LYS A 21 -10.63 16.86 -1.58
N THR A 22 -11.05 16.17 -2.64
CA THR A 22 -12.40 15.62 -2.78
C THR A 22 -12.51 14.25 -2.10
N TRP A 23 -13.72 13.81 -1.69
CA TRP A 23 -13.91 12.44 -1.20
C TRP A 23 -13.63 11.38 -2.27
N ALA A 24 -13.85 11.74 -3.54
CA ALA A 24 -13.59 10.91 -4.69
C ALA A 24 -12.09 10.57 -4.81
N ASP A 25 -11.20 11.51 -4.52
CA ASP A 25 -9.75 11.26 -4.52
C ASP A 25 -9.33 10.31 -3.38
N PHE A 26 -10.03 10.36 -2.24
CA PHE A 26 -9.76 9.47 -1.11
C PHE A 26 -10.17 8.03 -1.42
N ILE A 27 -11.39 7.83 -1.94
CA ILE A 27 -11.89 6.49 -2.30
C ILE A 27 -11.15 5.93 -3.51
N GLY A 28 -10.94 6.76 -4.54
CA GLY A 28 -10.20 6.36 -5.73
C GLY A 28 -8.75 6.01 -5.42
N GLY A 29 -8.10 6.78 -4.54
CA GLY A 29 -6.76 6.47 -4.03
C GLY A 29 -6.71 5.15 -3.26
N GLY A 30 -7.70 4.90 -2.38
CA GLY A 30 -7.78 3.66 -1.62
C GLY A 30 -8.04 2.44 -2.50
N LEU A 31 -9.00 2.53 -3.43
CA LEU A 31 -9.32 1.45 -4.35
C LEU A 31 -8.15 1.14 -5.30
N ALA A 32 -7.45 2.16 -5.80
CA ALA A 32 -6.25 1.98 -6.61
C ALA A 32 -5.11 1.33 -5.81
N THR A 33 -4.96 1.67 -4.52
CA THR A 33 -3.95 1.06 -3.64
C THR A 33 -4.26 -0.41 -3.37
N LEU A 34 -5.53 -0.76 -3.15
CA LEU A 34 -5.97 -2.16 -3.00
C LEU A 34 -5.73 -2.96 -4.28
N PHE A 35 -6.13 -2.43 -5.45
CA PHE A 35 -5.93 -3.10 -6.73
C PHE A 35 -4.45 -3.31 -7.03
N PHE A 36 -3.62 -2.26 -6.88
CA PHE A 36 -2.19 -2.36 -7.14
C PHE A 36 -1.48 -3.26 -6.11
N GLY A 37 -1.91 -3.26 -4.85
CA GLY A 37 -1.38 -4.13 -3.81
C GLY A 37 -1.62 -5.61 -4.12
N VAL A 38 -2.83 -5.97 -4.55
CA VAL A 38 -3.16 -7.34 -5.00
C VAL A 38 -2.39 -7.70 -6.27
N LEU A 39 -2.34 -6.81 -7.26
CA LEU A 39 -1.63 -7.04 -8.52
C LEU A 39 -0.14 -7.27 -8.26
N LEU A 40 0.51 -6.39 -7.50
CA LEU A 40 1.92 -6.52 -7.12
C LEU A 40 2.16 -7.83 -6.37
N SER A 41 1.28 -8.17 -5.41
CA SER A 41 1.40 -9.43 -4.67
C SER A 41 1.30 -10.65 -5.57
N ALA A 42 0.38 -10.65 -6.55
CA ALA A 42 0.26 -11.72 -7.54
C ALA A 42 1.50 -11.84 -8.42
N VAL A 43 2.10 -10.72 -8.83
CA VAL A 43 3.36 -10.68 -9.60
C VAL A 43 4.52 -11.23 -8.77
N LEU A 44 4.65 -10.85 -7.49
CA LEU A 44 5.74 -11.34 -6.64
C LEU A 44 5.70 -12.86 -6.42
N VAL A 45 4.51 -13.46 -6.32
CA VAL A 45 4.37 -14.92 -6.13
C VAL A 45 4.87 -15.71 -7.35
N GLN A 46 4.95 -15.10 -8.55
CA GLN A 46 5.48 -15.77 -9.75
C GLN A 46 7.01 -15.93 -9.71
N PHE A 47 7.71 -15.11 -8.92
CA PHE A 47 9.16 -15.16 -8.82
C PHE A 47 9.60 -16.09 -7.69
N ASN A 48 10.06 -17.29 -8.06
CA ASN A 48 10.52 -18.31 -7.10
C ASN A 48 11.62 -17.78 -6.15
N SER A 49 12.46 -16.86 -6.60
CA SER A 49 13.53 -16.24 -5.78
C SER A 49 13.01 -15.45 -4.57
N PHE A 50 11.78 -14.90 -4.63
CA PHE A 50 11.18 -14.17 -3.51
C PHE A 50 10.30 -15.05 -2.61
N VAL A 51 9.97 -16.26 -3.07
CA VAL A 51 9.05 -17.18 -2.39
C VAL A 51 9.81 -18.27 -1.63
N CYS A 52 11.01 -18.62 -2.11
CA CYS A 52 11.89 -19.58 -1.45
C CYS A 52 12.73 -18.90 -0.36
N PRO A 53 12.85 -19.52 0.83
CA PRO A 53 13.77 -19.03 1.85
C PRO A 53 15.22 -19.14 1.36
N LEU A 54 16.02 -18.13 1.69
CA LEU A 54 17.44 -18.09 1.41
C LEU A 54 18.18 -18.67 2.61
N GLU A 55 18.74 -19.87 2.48
CA GLU A 55 19.41 -20.57 3.58
C GLU A 55 20.91 -20.70 3.29
N TRP A 56 21.72 -20.36 4.29
CA TRP A 56 23.17 -20.55 4.22
C TRP A 56 23.49 -22.02 4.41
N ASN A 57 24.22 -22.61 3.46
CA ASN A 57 24.63 -23.99 3.55
C ASN A 57 26.12 -24.06 3.90
N ASP A 58 26.41 -24.48 5.12
CA ASP A 58 27.78 -24.60 5.65
C ASP A 58 28.63 -25.62 4.88
N VAL A 59 28.01 -26.53 4.12
CA VAL A 59 28.72 -27.58 3.34
C VAL A 59 29.32 -27.03 2.05
N ILE A 60 28.69 -26.03 1.45
CA ILE A 60 29.06 -25.48 0.13
C ILE A 60 29.61 -24.04 0.28
N ASP A 61 29.63 -23.51 1.51
CA ASP A 61 30.01 -22.13 1.86
C ASP A 61 29.34 -21.09 0.95
N ALA A 62 28.08 -21.38 0.61
CA ALA A 62 27.32 -20.66 -0.37
C ALA A 62 25.86 -20.56 0.05
N VAL A 63 25.23 -19.47 -0.39
CA VAL A 63 23.80 -19.27 -0.25
C VAL A 63 23.08 -20.21 -1.21
N THR A 64 22.34 -21.18 -0.67
CA THR A 64 21.57 -22.11 -1.50
C THR A 64 20.07 -21.84 -1.34
N THR A 65 19.34 -21.87 -2.46
CA THR A 65 17.89 -21.73 -2.45
C THR A 65 17.27 -23.12 -2.32
N SER A 66 16.70 -23.45 -1.16
CA SER A 66 15.95 -24.68 -0.99
C SER A 66 14.60 -24.57 -1.73
N PHE A 67 14.26 -25.56 -2.56
CA PHE A 67 13.05 -25.56 -3.39
C PHE A 67 11.77 -25.91 -2.59
N THR A 68 11.74 -25.60 -1.30
CA THR A 68 10.59 -25.85 -0.43
C THR A 68 9.83 -24.54 -0.21
N ARG A 69 8.77 -24.31 -0.99
CA ARG A 69 7.89 -23.15 -0.76
C ARG A 69 7.25 -23.24 0.62
N ASN A 70 7.28 -22.13 1.36
CA ASN A 70 6.57 -22.00 2.61
C ASN A 70 5.04 -22.11 2.37
N ARG A 71 4.31 -22.73 3.30
CA ARG A 71 2.86 -22.97 3.25
C ARG A 71 2.03 -21.69 3.07
N VAL A 72 2.59 -20.53 3.41
CA VAL A 72 1.97 -19.21 3.20
C VAL A 72 1.80 -18.84 1.72
N PHE A 73 2.60 -19.44 0.83
CA PHE A 73 2.55 -19.21 -0.62
C PHE A 73 1.87 -20.36 -1.38
N MET A 74 1.30 -21.32 -0.66
CA MET A 74 0.50 -22.39 -1.25
C MET A 74 -1.00 -22.04 -1.20
N PRO A 75 -1.78 -22.41 -2.23
CA PRO A 75 -3.21 -22.19 -2.22
C PRO A 75 -3.86 -23.06 -1.14
N ASN A 76 -4.56 -22.42 -0.19
CA ASN A 76 -5.35 -23.14 0.81
C ASN A 76 -6.82 -23.12 0.40
N THR A 77 -7.46 -24.26 0.50
CA THR A 77 -8.90 -24.40 0.29
C THR A 77 -9.63 -24.08 1.58
N TYR A 78 -10.33 -22.95 1.63
CA TYR A 78 -11.17 -22.60 2.76
C TYR A 78 -12.61 -23.04 2.46
N ASN A 79 -13.12 -23.99 3.24
CA ASN A 79 -14.54 -24.33 3.23
C ASN A 79 -15.28 -23.26 4.02
N VAL A 80 -16.06 -22.44 3.34
CA VAL A 80 -17.00 -21.53 4.00
C VAL A 80 -18.07 -22.38 4.69
N SER A 81 -18.20 -22.16 5.99
CA SER A 81 -19.19 -22.85 6.83
C SER A 81 -20.60 -22.61 6.29
N LYS A 82 -21.49 -23.58 6.56
CA LYS A 82 -22.91 -23.62 6.17
C LYS A 82 -23.72 -22.36 6.55
N TRP A 83 -23.17 -21.49 7.39
CA TRP A 83 -23.81 -20.26 7.86
C TRP A 83 -24.00 -19.21 6.77
N LEU A 84 -23.15 -19.20 5.73
CA LEU A 84 -23.28 -18.29 4.59
C LEU A 84 -24.20 -18.86 3.50
N PHE A 85 -25.42 -19.25 3.91
CA PHE A 85 -26.41 -19.98 3.09
C PHE A 85 -26.85 -19.22 1.82
N MET A 86 -26.61 -17.91 1.74
CA MET A 86 -27.11 -17.03 0.67
C MET A 86 -26.18 -16.89 -0.54
N ILE A 87 -24.99 -17.51 -0.55
CA ILE A 87 -23.99 -17.33 -1.61
C ILE A 87 -23.63 -18.69 -2.24
N PRO A 88 -23.63 -18.85 -3.58
CA PRO A 88 -23.41 -20.14 -4.25
C PRO A 88 -21.97 -20.70 -4.16
N PHE A 89 -21.05 -20.05 -3.45
CA PHE A 89 -19.65 -20.47 -3.37
C PHE A 89 -19.44 -21.45 -2.21
N ARG A 90 -19.31 -22.75 -2.53
CA ARG A 90 -19.03 -23.81 -1.54
C ARG A 90 -17.55 -23.94 -1.16
N GLN A 91 -16.64 -23.54 -2.03
CA GLN A 91 -15.19 -23.66 -1.83
C GLN A 91 -14.49 -22.46 -2.45
N PHE A 92 -13.54 -21.88 -1.72
CA PHE A 92 -12.73 -20.77 -2.22
C PHE A 92 -11.25 -21.09 -2.02
N THR A 93 -10.54 -21.21 -3.13
CA THR A 93 -9.10 -21.43 -3.15
C THR A 93 -8.41 -20.08 -3.20
N TRP A 94 -7.71 -19.70 -2.14
CA TRP A 94 -7.05 -18.40 -2.05
C TRP A 94 -5.67 -18.52 -1.38
N TYR A 95 -4.75 -17.63 -1.75
CA TYR A 95 -3.43 -17.56 -1.15
C TYR A 95 -3.48 -16.75 0.15
N PRO A 96 -3.03 -17.28 1.31
CA PRO A 96 -3.09 -16.53 2.57
C PRO A 96 -2.18 -15.29 2.56
N PHE A 97 -1.16 -15.25 1.70
CA PHE A 97 -0.35 -14.06 1.43
C PHE A 97 -1.17 -12.85 0.93
N LEU A 98 -2.18 -13.08 0.07
CA LEU A 98 -3.03 -12.01 -0.47
C LEU A 98 -3.87 -11.34 0.62
N TRP A 99 -4.28 -12.08 1.65
CA TRP A 99 -4.99 -11.51 2.81
C TRP A 99 -4.14 -10.51 3.59
N HIS A 100 -2.88 -10.84 3.84
CA HIS A 100 -1.96 -9.95 4.54
C HIS A 100 -1.71 -8.67 3.72
N SER A 101 -1.50 -8.82 2.41
CA SER A 101 -1.35 -7.70 1.50
C SER A 101 -2.57 -6.77 1.50
N LEU A 102 -3.79 -7.32 1.49
CA LEU A 102 -5.03 -6.55 1.57
C LEU A 102 -5.15 -5.76 2.88
N VAL A 103 -4.81 -6.36 4.03
CA VAL A 103 -4.86 -5.68 5.33
C VAL A 103 -3.85 -4.52 5.38
N ILE A 104 -2.65 -4.71 4.86
CA ILE A 104 -1.61 -3.66 4.79
C ILE A 104 -2.04 -2.55 3.82
N ALA A 105 -2.58 -2.91 2.66
CA ALA A 105 -3.10 -1.95 1.68
C ALA A 105 -4.27 -1.13 2.24
N LEU A 106 -5.16 -1.76 3.02
CA LEU A 106 -6.25 -1.07 3.71
C LEU A 106 -5.73 -0.11 4.79
N TYR A 107 -4.78 -0.57 5.61
CA TYR A 107 -4.16 0.27 6.64
C TYR A 107 -3.46 1.49 6.05
N THR A 108 -2.63 1.28 5.01
CA THR A 108 -1.91 2.35 4.32
C THR A 108 -2.84 3.33 3.62
N SER A 109 -3.96 2.84 3.05
CA SER A 109 -5.01 3.68 2.48
C SER A 109 -5.64 4.63 3.51
N VAL A 110 -5.75 4.22 4.78
CA VAL A 110 -6.32 5.06 5.84
C VAL A 110 -5.27 6.03 6.39
N VAL A 111 -4.06 5.55 6.67
CA VAL A 111 -3.00 6.35 7.31
C VAL A 111 -2.41 7.42 6.40
N GLY A 112 -2.21 7.13 5.10
CA GLY A 112 -1.61 8.07 4.16
C GLY A 112 -2.33 9.43 4.07
N PRO A 113 -3.66 9.45 3.97
CA PRO A 113 -4.45 10.68 3.99
C PRO A 113 -4.28 11.51 5.27
N PHE A 114 -4.24 10.88 6.45
CA PHE A 114 -4.01 11.57 7.72
C PHE A 114 -2.61 12.21 7.78
N GLY A 115 -1.57 11.50 7.33
CA GLY A 115 -0.22 12.06 7.27
C GLY A 115 -0.13 13.34 6.42
N GLY A 116 -0.81 13.34 5.26
CA GLY A 116 -0.88 14.52 4.40
C GLY A 116 -1.67 15.69 5.01
N LEU A 117 -2.69 15.42 5.82
CA LEU A 117 -3.46 16.44 6.53
C LEU A 117 -2.67 17.04 7.69
N ILE A 118 -1.96 16.23 8.48
CA ILE A 118 -1.11 16.70 9.58
C ILE A 118 0.01 17.59 9.04
N ALA A 119 0.69 17.18 7.95
CA ALA A 119 1.72 18.01 7.33
C ALA A 119 1.17 19.34 6.80
N SER A 120 -0.07 19.34 6.28
CA SER A 120 -0.75 20.56 5.84
C SER A 120 -1.18 21.44 7.02
N ALA A 121 -1.63 20.86 8.12
CA ALA A 121 -2.03 21.56 9.33
C ALA A 121 -0.82 22.20 10.02
N PHE A 122 0.29 21.47 10.12
CA PHE A 122 1.55 21.95 10.68
C PHE A 122 2.10 23.16 9.91
N LYS A 123 2.12 23.09 8.58
CA LYS A 123 2.51 24.23 7.71
C LYS A 123 1.65 25.47 7.96
N ARG A 124 0.35 25.28 8.23
CA ARG A 124 -0.58 26.38 8.51
C ARG A 124 -0.42 26.96 9.92
N ALA A 125 -0.07 26.13 10.90
CA ALA A 125 0.12 26.55 12.29
C ALA A 125 1.38 27.42 12.48
N PHE A 126 2.47 27.13 11.76
CA PHE A 126 3.74 27.86 11.91
C PHE A 126 3.95 29.00 10.90
N ARG A 127 2.99 29.27 10.00
CA ARG A 127 3.13 30.23 8.88
C ARG A 127 4.38 30.05 8.00
N ILE A 128 5.05 28.89 8.07
CA ILE A 128 6.15 28.52 7.18
C ILE A 128 5.52 27.95 5.91
N LYS A 129 5.59 28.72 4.82
CA LYS A 129 4.88 28.44 3.57
C LYS A 129 5.47 27.22 2.84
N ASP A 130 6.80 27.07 2.86
CA ASP A 130 7.53 26.00 2.18
C ASP A 130 8.81 25.59 2.92
N PHE A 131 8.96 24.29 3.22
CA PHE A 131 10.22 23.74 3.77
C PHE A 131 11.38 23.80 2.77
N GLY A 132 11.10 23.95 1.48
CA GLY A 132 12.11 24.04 0.43
C GLY A 132 12.96 25.31 0.52
N ASP A 133 12.40 26.43 0.99
CA ASP A 133 13.14 27.68 1.11
C ASP A 133 14.07 27.67 2.34
N PHE A 134 13.67 26.98 3.41
CA PHE A 134 14.56 26.68 4.54
C PHE A 134 15.79 25.85 4.12
N LEU A 135 15.59 24.83 3.29
CA LEU A 135 16.69 23.98 2.79
C LEU A 135 17.61 24.71 1.80
N ARG A 136 17.07 25.63 0.98
CA ARG A 136 17.86 26.40 0.01
C ARG A 136 18.71 27.51 0.66
N THR A 137 18.28 28.05 1.79
CA THR A 137 18.99 29.15 2.47
C THR A 137 20.29 28.71 3.16
N ARG A 138 20.51 27.41 3.39
CA ARG A 138 21.79 26.89 3.91
C ARG A 138 22.91 26.70 2.87
N ARG A 139 22.68 26.96 1.58
CA ARG A 139 23.74 26.89 0.54
C ARG A 139 24.29 28.26 0.11
N ARG A 140 24.13 29.32 0.91
CA ARG A 140 24.71 30.63 0.59
C ARG A 140 25.42 31.29 1.79
N CYS A 141 26.21 30.52 2.53
CA CYS A 141 27.30 31.06 3.34
C CYS A 141 28.61 30.45 2.86
N GLY A 142 29.53 31.29 2.37
CA GLY A 142 30.95 30.95 2.23
C GLY A 142 31.43 30.66 0.81
N SER A 143 31.26 31.60 -0.12
CA SER A 143 32.29 31.83 -1.14
C SER A 143 33.10 33.04 -0.67
N VAL A 144 34.41 32.77 -0.53
CA VAL A 144 35.52 33.66 -0.17
C VAL A 144 35.41 35.04 -0.81
#